data_AF-A0A820GAC1-F1
#
_entry.id   AF-A0A820GAC1-F1
#
_cell.length_a   1.000
_cell.length_b   1.000
_cell.length_c   1.000
_cell.angle_alpha   90.00
_cell.angle_beta   90.00
_cell.angle_gamma   90.00
#
_symmetry.space_group_name_H-M   'P 1'
#
loop_
_entity.id
_entity.type
_entity.pdbx_description
1 polymer ?
#
loop_
_entity_poly.entity_id
_entity_poly.type
_entity_poly.pdbx_seq_one_letter_code
_entity_poly.pdbx_strand_id
1 'polypeptide(L)'
;MTDAQSERQASIYSPPFYSSPTGYKMRARLYLNGDGNARRTHMSQFFVLMRGLNDPILKFPFNYKVTFCLYDQTPQQRHIIDSFRPDIRSNSFQRPRSDMNIASGIPKFFPLTMIQQEGNPYVRDDTIFIKIMVDFGDMPKTLLPYALSLNPGLPTHVQQAMIK
;
A
#
# COMPACT_ATOMS: atom_id res chain seq x y z
N MET A 1 12.68 11.03 -9.05
CA MET A 1 11.97 11.81 -8.00
C MET A 1 11.64 13.27 -8.35
N THR A 2 12.34 13.91 -9.30
CA THR A 2 12.35 15.37 -9.52
C THR A 2 10.97 16.04 -9.63
N ASP A 3 10.03 15.51 -10.41
CA ASP A 3 8.71 16.14 -10.62
C ASP A 3 7.80 16.13 -9.38
N ALA A 4 8.08 15.26 -8.39
CA ALA A 4 7.41 15.31 -7.07
C ALA A 4 8.07 16.33 -6.12
N GLN A 5 9.33 16.70 -6.35
CA GLN A 5 10.03 17.76 -5.63
C GLN A 5 9.70 19.15 -6.18
N SER A 6 9.56 19.28 -7.50
CA SER A 6 9.06 20.50 -8.17
C SER A 6 7.53 20.54 -8.27
N GLU A 7 6.83 19.64 -7.56
CA GLU A 7 5.37 19.60 -7.36
C GLU A 7 4.49 19.44 -8.62
N ARG A 8 5.11 19.30 -9.81
CA ARG A 8 4.48 18.99 -11.11
C ARG A 8 3.64 17.71 -11.07
N GLN A 9 4.10 16.70 -10.34
CA GLN A 9 3.33 15.48 -10.07
C GLN A 9 3.45 15.08 -8.59
N ALA A 10 2.65 15.73 -7.74
CA ALA A 10 2.65 15.49 -6.30
C ALA A 10 2.28 14.04 -5.89
N SER A 11 1.50 13.32 -6.70
CA SER A 11 1.12 11.92 -6.41
C SER A 11 0.90 11.08 -7.66
N ILE A 12 1.19 9.77 -7.53
CA ILE A 12 0.99 8.73 -8.56
C ILE A 12 -0.14 7.79 -8.08
N TYR A 13 -0.89 7.20 -9.01
CA TYR A 13 -1.87 6.14 -8.73
C TYR A 13 -1.45 4.82 -9.37
N SER A 14 -1.74 3.68 -8.75
CA SER A 14 -1.63 2.39 -9.43
C SER A 14 -2.78 2.19 -10.43
N PRO A 15 -2.66 1.23 -11.36
CA PRO A 15 -3.81 0.58 -11.97
C PRO A 15 -4.79 0.06 -10.90
N PRO A 16 -6.10 -0.04 -11.19
CA PRO A 16 -7.05 -0.68 -10.29
C PRO A 16 -6.77 -2.17 -10.13
N PHE A 17 -6.92 -2.67 -8.90
CA PHE A 17 -6.93 -4.10 -8.57
C PHE A 17 -8.24 -4.47 -7.87
N TYR A 18 -8.52 -5.76 -7.76
CA TYR A 18 -9.79 -6.30 -7.26
C TYR A 18 -9.57 -7.38 -6.21
N SER A 19 -10.52 -7.57 -5.28
CA SER A 19 -10.45 -8.67 -4.30
C SER A 19 -10.84 -10.02 -4.89
N SER A 20 -11.67 -10.01 -5.93
CA SER A 20 -12.11 -11.14 -6.75
C SER A 20 -12.78 -10.57 -8.02
N PRO A 21 -13.13 -11.38 -9.04
CA PRO A 21 -13.82 -10.89 -10.24
C PRO A 21 -15.16 -10.18 -9.93
N THR A 22 -15.85 -10.58 -8.86
CA THR A 22 -17.08 -9.97 -8.35
C THR A 22 -16.86 -9.06 -7.13
N GLY A 23 -15.60 -8.73 -6.82
CA GLY A 23 -15.19 -8.13 -5.56
C GLY A 23 -15.07 -6.60 -5.55
N TYR A 24 -14.51 -6.07 -4.47
CA TYR A 24 -14.23 -4.64 -4.30
C TYR A 24 -13.20 -4.18 -5.34
N LYS A 25 -13.43 -3.00 -5.94
CA LYS A 25 -12.45 -2.31 -6.79
C LYS A 25 -11.60 -1.36 -5.94
N MET A 26 -10.29 -1.41 -6.11
CA MET A 26 -9.32 -0.75 -5.23
C MET A 26 -8.14 -0.21 -6.03
N ARG A 27 -7.41 0.80 -5.53
CA ARG A 27 -6.10 1.20 -6.06
C ARG A 27 -5.18 1.81 -5.00
N ALA A 28 -3.89 1.90 -5.32
CA ALA A 28 -2.91 2.67 -4.55
C ALA A 28 -2.95 4.16 -4.92
N ARG A 29 -2.59 5.02 -3.97
CA ARG A 29 -2.09 6.38 -4.23
C ARG A 29 -0.79 6.61 -3.46
N LEU A 30 0.25 7.05 -4.15
CA LEU A 30 1.61 7.23 -3.63
C LEU A 30 2.04 8.69 -3.76
N TYR A 31 2.64 9.25 -2.71
CA TYR A 31 3.29 10.55 -2.74
C TYR A 31 4.79 10.38 -2.46
N LEU A 32 5.61 10.46 -3.51
CA LEU A 32 7.06 10.28 -3.43
C LEU A 32 7.78 11.37 -2.60
N ASN A 33 7.16 12.54 -2.44
CA ASN A 33 7.66 13.64 -1.61
C ASN A 33 6.75 13.90 -0.39
N GLY A 34 5.91 12.93 -0.03
CA GLY A 34 5.01 12.96 1.12
C GLY A 34 3.77 13.85 0.98
N ASP A 35 2.80 13.59 1.85
CA ASP A 35 1.53 14.33 1.95
C ASP A 35 1.33 14.92 3.36
N GLY A 36 0.51 15.96 3.49
CA GLY A 36 0.16 16.57 4.77
C GLY A 36 1.36 16.85 5.69
N ASN A 37 1.31 16.33 6.93
CA ASN A 37 2.37 16.48 7.95
C ASN A 37 3.60 15.56 7.75
N ALA A 38 3.66 14.82 6.63
CA ALA A 38 4.77 13.96 6.23
C ALA A 38 5.53 14.49 5.01
N ARG A 39 4.98 15.50 4.31
CA ARG A 39 5.57 16.20 3.16
C ARG A 39 7.03 16.57 3.40
N ARG A 40 7.88 16.32 2.40
CA ARG A 40 9.35 16.53 2.39
C ARG A 40 10.13 15.78 3.49
N THR A 41 9.52 14.84 4.22
CA THR A 41 10.21 14.02 5.25
C THR A 41 10.01 12.52 5.06
N HIS A 42 8.83 12.08 4.61
CA HIS A 42 8.52 10.68 4.34
C HIS A 42 7.81 10.53 2.99
N MET A 43 7.94 9.36 2.37
CA MET A 43 7.04 8.87 1.34
C MET A 43 5.71 8.46 1.99
N SER A 44 4.59 8.88 1.40
CA SER A 44 3.25 8.58 1.93
C SER A 44 2.52 7.59 1.03
N GLN A 45 2.03 6.49 1.60
CA GLN A 45 1.32 5.43 0.89
C GLN A 45 -0.13 5.36 1.36
N PHE A 46 -1.07 5.44 0.40
CA PHE A 46 -2.50 5.39 0.64
C PHE A 46 -3.20 4.32 -0.19
N PHE A 47 -4.31 3.84 0.35
CA PHE A 47 -5.28 2.96 -0.27
C PHE A 47 -6.50 3.77 -0.70
N VAL A 48 -7.11 3.39 -1.82
CA VAL A 48 -8.27 4.05 -2.40
C VAL A 48 -9.31 3.00 -2.73
N LEU A 49 -10.44 3.05 -2.02
CA LEU A 49 -11.64 2.29 -2.37
C LEU A 49 -12.33 2.96 -3.57
N MET A 50 -12.64 2.17 -4.61
CA MET A 50 -13.23 2.65 -5.86
C MET A 50 -14.62 2.06 -6.08
N ARG A 51 -15.47 2.76 -6.82
CA ARG A 51 -16.79 2.28 -7.20
C ARG A 51 -16.67 1.06 -8.12
N GLY A 52 -17.22 -0.07 -7.66
CA GLY A 52 -17.33 -1.32 -8.41
C GLY A 52 -18.71 -1.51 -9.03
N LEU A 53 -18.80 -2.37 -10.03
CA LEU A 53 -20.10 -2.82 -10.57
C LEU A 53 -20.88 -3.65 -9.52
N ASN A 54 -20.13 -4.38 -8.68
CA ASN A 54 -20.67 -5.31 -7.67
C ASN A 54 -20.94 -4.65 -6.30
N ASP A 55 -20.74 -3.34 -6.16
CA ASP A 55 -21.04 -2.60 -4.92
C ASP A 55 -22.45 -2.81 -4.34
N PRO A 56 -23.52 -3.18 -5.10
CA PRO A 56 -24.80 -3.56 -4.53
C PRO A 56 -24.80 -4.85 -3.68
N ILE A 57 -23.87 -5.79 -3.93
CA ILE A 57 -23.81 -7.10 -3.26
C ILE A 57 -22.64 -7.23 -2.26
N LEU A 58 -21.86 -6.18 -2.07
CA LEU A 58 -20.69 -6.16 -1.19
C LEU A 58 -20.99 -5.52 0.17
N LYS A 59 -20.24 -5.93 1.20
CA LYS A 59 -20.41 -5.45 2.58
C LYS A 59 -19.77 -4.07 2.75
N PHE A 60 -20.54 -3.13 3.29
CA PHE A 60 -20.06 -1.81 3.67
C PHE A 60 -20.48 -1.44 5.11
N PRO A 61 -19.72 -0.59 5.82
CA PRO A 61 -18.41 -0.04 5.42
C PRO A 61 -17.32 -1.12 5.29
N PHE A 62 -16.36 -0.86 4.42
CA PHE A 62 -15.19 -1.71 4.19
C PHE A 62 -14.35 -1.77 5.48
N ASN A 63 -14.22 -2.95 6.09
CA ASN A 63 -13.59 -3.14 7.40
C ASN A 63 -12.56 -4.29 7.37
N TYR A 64 -11.75 -4.30 6.32
CA TYR A 64 -10.74 -5.33 6.06
C TYR A 64 -9.34 -4.74 6.28
N LYS A 65 -8.43 -5.49 6.92
CA LYS A 65 -7.11 -4.95 7.28
C LYS A 65 -6.29 -4.76 6.00
N VAL A 66 -5.79 -3.54 5.78
CA VAL A 66 -4.93 -3.22 4.64
C VAL A 66 -3.48 -3.21 5.09
N THR A 67 -2.62 -3.90 4.35
CA THR A 67 -1.17 -3.99 4.62
C THR A 67 -0.40 -3.53 3.39
N PHE A 68 0.57 -2.63 3.58
CA PHE A 68 1.48 -2.15 2.54
C PHE A 68 2.86 -2.78 2.73
N CYS A 69 3.54 -3.07 1.62
CA CYS A 69 4.87 -3.64 1.60
C CYS A 69 5.73 -2.91 0.56
N LEU A 70 6.75 -2.18 1.01
CA LEU A 70 7.82 -1.66 0.16
C LEU A 70 8.93 -2.71 0.06
N TYR A 71 9.27 -3.10 -1.16
CA TYR A 71 10.19 -4.19 -1.42
C TYR A 71 11.65 -3.73 -1.18
N ASP A 72 12.41 -4.59 -0.52
CA ASP A 72 13.87 -4.55 -0.50
C ASP A 72 14.30 -5.50 -1.62
N GLN A 73 15.08 -4.97 -2.55
CA GLN A 73 15.44 -5.59 -3.82
C GLN A 73 16.82 -6.27 -3.76
N THR A 74 17.37 -6.45 -2.56
CA THR A 74 18.65 -7.14 -2.31
C THR A 74 18.42 -8.57 -1.82
N PRO A 75 19.45 -9.44 -1.80
CA PRO A 75 19.39 -10.74 -1.12
C PRO A 75 18.94 -10.68 0.34
N GLN A 76 18.99 -9.51 1.00
CA GLN A 76 18.60 -9.28 2.39
C GLN A 76 17.12 -8.94 2.59
N GLN A 77 16.36 -8.57 1.54
CA GLN A 77 14.90 -8.55 1.50
C GLN A 77 14.17 -7.88 2.71
N ARG A 78 14.76 -6.92 3.45
CA ARG A 78 14.17 -6.28 4.65
C ARG A 78 13.06 -5.28 4.32
N HIS A 79 11.97 -5.78 3.77
CA HIS A 79 10.78 -5.04 3.36
C HIS A 79 10.24 -4.16 4.49
N ILE A 80 9.90 -2.91 4.16
CA ILE A 80 9.19 -2.02 5.08
C ILE A 80 7.70 -2.30 4.94
N ILE A 81 7.13 -2.84 6.01
CA ILE A 81 5.74 -3.29 6.04
C ILE A 81 5.02 -2.68 7.22
N ASP A 82 3.92 -2.00 6.91
CA ASP A 82 3.04 -1.35 7.87
C ASP A 82 1.58 -1.56 7.42
N SER A 83 0.63 -1.42 8.34
CA SER A 83 -0.75 -1.80 8.10
C SER A 83 -1.75 -1.09 9.00
N PHE A 84 -2.92 -0.77 8.45
CA PHE A 84 -4.00 -0.13 9.17
C PHE A 84 -5.29 -0.97 9.14
N ARG A 85 -6.16 -0.73 10.12
CA ARG A 85 -7.57 -1.14 10.05
C ARG A 85 -8.41 0.09 9.67
N PRO A 86 -9.34 0.00 8.71
CA PRO A 86 -10.26 1.08 8.38
C PRO A 86 -11.01 1.62 9.60
N ASP A 87 -11.08 2.95 9.76
CA ASP A 87 -12.12 3.54 10.63
C ASP A 87 -13.45 3.50 9.88
N ILE A 88 -14.36 2.63 10.34
CA ILE A 88 -15.68 2.42 9.76
C ILE A 88 -16.59 3.66 9.78
N ARG A 89 -16.21 4.74 10.47
CA ARG A 89 -16.89 6.05 10.47
C ARG A 89 -16.35 6.99 9.40
N SER A 90 -15.19 6.70 8.80
CA SER A 90 -14.60 7.54 7.76
C SER A 90 -15.32 7.38 6.42
N ASN A 91 -15.48 8.50 5.70
CA ASN A 91 -15.97 8.54 4.32
C ASN A 91 -15.05 7.79 3.34
N SER A 92 -13.79 7.52 3.69
CA SER A 92 -12.87 6.69 2.89
C SER A 92 -13.35 5.26 2.66
N PHE A 93 -14.15 4.71 3.58
CA PHE A 93 -14.50 3.28 3.62
C PHE A 93 -16.01 3.00 3.53
N GLN A 94 -16.83 4.05 3.35
CA GLN A 94 -18.24 3.88 3.01
C GLN A 94 -18.41 3.34 1.59
N ARG A 95 -19.62 2.87 1.25
CA ARG A 95 -19.97 2.49 -0.12
C ARG A 95 -19.73 3.68 -1.07
N PRO A 96 -18.90 3.54 -2.12
CA PRO A 96 -18.57 4.64 -3.03
C PRO A 96 -19.80 5.26 -3.69
N ARG A 97 -19.80 6.59 -3.77
CA ARG A 97 -20.82 7.40 -4.48
C ARG A 97 -20.24 7.99 -5.77
N SER A 98 -19.02 8.53 -5.67
CA SER A 98 -18.10 8.88 -6.76
C SER A 98 -17.25 7.67 -7.20
N ASP A 99 -16.52 7.81 -8.32
CA ASP A 99 -15.61 6.77 -8.86
C ASP A 99 -14.56 6.26 -7.85
N MET A 100 -14.17 7.13 -6.92
CA MET A 100 -13.28 6.82 -5.81
C MET A 100 -13.71 7.56 -4.54
N ASN A 101 -13.42 6.95 -3.40
CA ASN A 101 -13.48 7.61 -2.09
C ASN A 101 -12.19 8.42 -1.81
N ILE A 102 -12.20 9.22 -0.74
CA ILE A 102 -11.02 9.90 -0.23
C ILE A 102 -9.96 8.86 0.18
N ALA A 103 -8.74 9.02 -0.32
CA ALA A 103 -7.62 8.12 -0.02
C ALA A 103 -7.30 8.07 1.48
N SER A 104 -6.94 6.89 2.00
CA SER A 104 -6.60 6.70 3.43
C SER A 104 -5.52 5.63 3.59
N GLY A 105 -4.69 5.75 4.62
CA GLY A 105 -3.45 4.98 4.74
C GLY A 105 -2.44 5.67 5.65
N ILE A 106 -1.17 5.67 5.26
CA ILE A 106 -0.04 5.89 6.15
C ILE A 106 0.81 7.07 5.62
N PRO A 107 0.67 8.29 6.19
CA PRO A 107 1.42 9.46 5.75
C PRO A 107 2.94 9.29 5.93
N LYS A 108 3.39 8.70 7.04
CA LYS A 108 4.81 8.50 7.36
C LYS A 108 5.28 7.07 7.07
N PHE A 109 4.95 6.55 5.88
CA PHE A 109 5.17 5.13 5.55
C PHE A 109 6.66 4.76 5.42
N PHE A 110 7.49 5.62 4.82
CA PHE A 110 8.94 5.39 4.75
C PHE A 110 9.75 6.71 4.71
N PRO A 111 10.83 6.89 5.50
CA PRO A 111 11.59 8.14 5.51
C PRO A 111 12.29 8.44 4.18
N LEU A 112 12.19 9.67 3.67
CA LEU A 112 12.88 10.07 2.43
C LEU A 112 14.41 9.99 2.57
N THR A 113 14.93 10.21 3.77
CA THR A 113 16.37 10.09 4.09
C THR A 113 16.92 8.68 3.83
N MET A 114 16.09 7.64 3.89
CA MET A 114 16.50 6.26 3.54
C MET A 114 16.37 5.97 2.03
N ILE A 115 15.47 6.65 1.32
CA ILE A 115 15.37 6.61 -0.16
C ILE A 115 16.53 7.38 -0.80
N GLN A 116 16.98 8.47 -0.15
CA GLN A 116 18.06 9.35 -0.59
C GLN A 116 19.47 8.82 -0.28
N GLN A 117 19.58 7.74 0.51
CA GLN A 117 20.87 7.08 0.75
C GLN A 117 21.34 6.36 -0.52
N GLU A 118 22.59 6.61 -0.90
CA GLU A 118 23.23 5.90 -2.00
C GLU A 118 23.31 4.39 -1.71
N GLY A 119 23.05 3.57 -2.72
CA GLY A 119 23.06 2.11 -2.59
C GLY A 119 21.94 1.52 -1.71
N ASN A 120 20.95 2.30 -1.28
CA ASN A 120 19.83 1.81 -0.45
C ASN A 120 19.11 0.60 -1.10
N PRO A 121 18.54 -0.31 -0.30
CA PRO A 121 18.03 -1.56 -0.83
C PRO A 121 16.66 -1.46 -1.50
N TYR A 122 15.94 -0.35 -1.34
CA TYR A 122 14.54 -0.21 -1.78
C TYR A 122 14.39 0.38 -3.18
N VAL A 123 15.39 1.13 -3.65
CA VAL A 123 15.47 1.65 -5.03
C VAL A 123 16.58 0.91 -5.79
N ARG A 124 16.24 0.31 -6.94
CA ARG A 124 17.18 -0.22 -7.93
C ARG A 124 16.66 0.18 -9.30
N ASP A 125 17.55 0.56 -10.22
CA ASP A 125 17.22 0.92 -11.61
C ASP A 125 16.06 1.95 -11.72
N ASP A 126 16.17 3.03 -10.92
CA ASP A 126 15.15 4.08 -10.64
C ASP A 126 13.73 3.56 -10.29
N THR A 127 13.63 2.29 -9.89
CA THR A 127 12.39 1.54 -9.70
C THR A 127 12.20 1.16 -8.23
N ILE A 128 10.95 1.22 -7.76
CA ILE A 128 10.51 0.69 -6.47
C ILE A 128 9.32 -0.25 -6.69
N PHE A 129 9.18 -1.29 -5.87
CA PHE A 129 8.02 -2.18 -5.89
C PHE A 129 7.24 -2.08 -4.59
N ILE A 130 5.91 -1.93 -4.71
CA ILE A 130 5.00 -1.84 -3.57
C ILE A 130 3.84 -2.85 -3.75
N LYS A 131 3.69 -3.78 -2.81
CA LYS A 131 2.55 -4.71 -2.75
C LYS A 131 1.53 -4.20 -1.72
N ILE A 132 0.26 -4.23 -2.11
CA ILE A 132 -0.88 -4.01 -1.20
C ILE A 132 -1.56 -5.35 -0.98
N MET A 133 -1.89 -5.66 0.26
CA MET A 133 -2.71 -6.79 0.64
C MET A 133 -3.94 -6.32 1.41
N VAL A 134 -5.06 -7.01 1.21
CA VAL A 134 -6.28 -6.81 1.98
C VAL A 134 -6.70 -8.16 2.57
N ASP A 135 -6.77 -8.20 3.89
CA ASP A 135 -7.17 -9.37 4.67
C ASP A 135 -8.70 -9.39 4.80
N PHE A 136 -9.33 -10.29 4.04
CA PHE A 136 -10.78 -10.46 3.96
C PHE A 136 -11.37 -11.37 5.05
N GLY A 137 -10.55 -11.86 5.97
CA GLY A 137 -10.89 -12.92 6.92
C GLY A 137 -10.01 -14.15 6.74
N ASP A 138 -9.84 -14.90 7.82
CA ASP A 138 -9.25 -16.25 7.89
C ASP A 138 -7.81 -16.44 7.38
N MET A 139 -7.03 -15.36 7.27
CA MET A 139 -5.56 -15.44 7.24
C MET A 139 -4.95 -15.02 8.59
N PRO A 140 -4.52 -15.97 9.44
CA PRO A 140 -3.71 -15.68 10.62
C PRO A 140 -2.52 -14.78 10.29
N LYS A 141 -2.12 -13.89 11.22
CA LYS A 141 -0.95 -13.02 11.02
C LYS A 141 0.32 -13.81 10.66
N THR A 142 0.46 -15.02 11.22
CA THR A 142 1.54 -15.97 10.95
C THR A 142 1.57 -16.47 9.49
N LEU A 143 0.45 -16.41 8.76
CA LEU A 143 0.33 -16.79 7.35
C LEU A 143 0.39 -15.61 6.37
N LEU A 144 0.25 -14.35 6.83
CA LEU A 144 0.48 -13.17 5.99
C LEU A 144 1.82 -13.21 5.23
N PRO A 145 2.93 -13.71 5.79
CA PRO A 145 4.21 -13.70 5.09
C PRO A 145 4.36 -14.85 4.10
N TYR A 146 3.61 -15.94 4.27
CA TYR A 146 3.41 -16.94 3.22
C TYR A 146 2.52 -16.39 2.08
N ALA A 147 1.49 -15.59 2.40
CA ALA A 147 0.74 -14.83 1.38
C ALA A 147 1.59 -13.74 0.67
N LEU A 148 2.63 -13.24 1.34
CA LEU A 148 3.65 -12.41 0.71
C LEU A 148 4.54 -13.24 -0.24
N SER A 149 4.98 -14.44 0.19
CA SER A 149 5.91 -15.32 -0.53
C SER A 149 5.33 -16.06 -1.73
N LEU A 150 4.02 -16.29 -1.79
CA LEU A 150 3.30 -16.92 -2.91
C LEU A 150 3.34 -16.12 -4.24
N ASN A 151 4.22 -15.13 -4.35
CA ASN A 151 4.61 -14.47 -5.59
C ASN A 151 6.14 -14.27 -5.55
N PRO A 152 6.93 -14.80 -6.50
CA PRO A 152 8.35 -15.14 -6.28
C PRO A 152 9.35 -13.98 -6.17
N GLY A 153 8.89 -12.73 -6.10
CA GLY A 153 9.75 -11.53 -6.05
C GLY A 153 10.31 -11.17 -4.67
N LEU A 154 9.98 -11.90 -3.60
CA LEU A 154 10.37 -11.56 -2.21
C LEU A 154 11.13 -12.67 -1.50
N PRO A 155 12.36 -12.45 -1.01
CA PRO A 155 13.31 -14.21 -0.27
C PRO A 155 12.86 -14.58 1.16
N THR A 156 13.29 -15.76 1.63
CA THR A 156 12.57 -16.47 2.68
C THR A 156 12.63 -15.80 4.07
N HIS A 157 13.72 -15.12 4.39
CA HIS A 157 13.98 -14.67 5.77
C HIS A 157 13.17 -13.46 6.25
N VAL A 158 12.65 -12.62 5.36
CA VAL A 158 11.82 -11.48 5.77
C VAL A 158 10.33 -11.76 5.62
N GLN A 159 9.99 -12.77 4.83
CA GLN A 159 8.76 -13.53 5.09
C GLN A 159 8.78 -14.01 6.55
N GLN A 160 9.85 -14.70 6.98
CA GLN A 160 9.97 -15.21 8.36
C GLN A 160 9.98 -14.12 9.45
N ALA A 161 10.61 -12.97 9.23
CA ALA A 161 10.69 -11.88 10.21
C ALA A 161 9.32 -11.32 10.64
N MET A 162 8.32 -11.39 9.76
CA MET A 162 6.97 -10.88 9.99
C MET A 162 5.99 -11.88 10.65
N ILE A 163 6.40 -13.13 10.85
CA ILE A 163 5.51 -14.20 11.37
C ILE A 163 5.23 -14.03 12.87
N LYS A 164 6.06 -13.26 13.59
CA LYS A 164 6.02 -13.06 15.04
C LYS A 164 5.03 -11.97 15.47
#